data_AF-A0A645DJL3-F1
#
_entry.id   AF-A0A645DJL3-F1
#
_cell.length_a   1.000
_cell.length_b   1.000
_cell.length_c   1.000
_cell.angle_alpha   90.00
_cell.angle_beta   90.00
_cell.angle_gamma   90.00
#
_symmetry.space_group_name_H-M   'P 1'
#
loop_
_entity.id
_entity.type
_entity.pdbx_description
1 polymer ?
#
loop_
_entity_poly.entity_id
_entity_poly.type
_entity_poly.pdbx_seq_one_letter_code
_entity_poly.pdbx_strand_id
1 'polypeptide(L)'
;MLRALRARWHYVHTGVCVLQNGTAHRFVETTKVFFATLTDDEIDAYLATGEAYDKAGGYGIQGAAAKFVTHIDGCFFNVMGLPVARLYAQLRALELAGQV
;
A
#
# COMPACT_ATOMS: atom_id res chain seq x y z
N MET A 1 0.92 -15.27 7.13
CA MET A 1 0.66 -14.57 5.84
C MET A 1 1.85 -14.62 4.89
N LEU A 2 3.07 -14.27 5.31
CA LEU A 2 4.27 -14.22 4.46
C LEU A 2 4.51 -15.45 3.56
N ARG A 3 4.33 -16.67 4.08
CA ARG A 3 4.41 -17.92 3.27
C ARG A 3 3.43 -17.97 2.09
N ALA A 4 2.28 -17.31 2.19
CA ALA A 4 1.29 -17.25 1.12
C ALA A 4 1.61 -16.18 0.05
N LEU A 5 2.45 -15.20 0.41
CA LEU A 5 2.85 -14.09 -0.47
C LEU A 5 4.17 -14.38 -1.21
N ARG A 6 5.04 -15.26 -0.70
CA ARG A 6 6.33 -15.58 -1.34
C ARG A 6 6.16 -16.02 -2.79
N ALA A 7 7.05 -15.54 -3.67
CA ALA A 7 7.07 -15.83 -5.11
C ALA A 7 5.72 -15.60 -5.82
N ARG A 8 4.92 -14.64 -5.34
CA ARG A 8 3.58 -14.35 -5.85
C ARG A 8 3.33 -12.86 -5.96
N TRP A 9 2.42 -12.53 -6.87
CA TRP A 9 1.78 -11.22 -6.91
C TRP A 9 0.65 -11.18 -5.89
N HIS A 10 0.53 -10.04 -5.21
CA HIS A 10 -0.63 -9.68 -4.41
C HIS A 10 -1.00 -8.22 -4.63
N TYR A 11 -2.19 -7.84 -4.18
CA TYR A 11 -2.73 -6.51 -4.36
C TYR A 11 -2.78 -5.77 -3.03
N VAL A 12 -2.38 -4.51 -3.06
CA VAL A 12 -2.54 -3.56 -1.96
C VAL A 12 -3.53 -2.50 -2.39
N HIS A 13 -4.62 -2.38 -1.65
CA HIS A 13 -5.70 -1.44 -1.90
C HIS A 13 -5.73 -0.37 -0.81
N THR A 14 -5.67 0.90 -1.20
CA THR A 14 -5.95 2.01 -0.27
C THR A 14 -7.22 2.72 -0.71
N GLY A 15 -8.24 2.67 0.16
CA GLY A 15 -9.44 3.49 0.02
C GLY A 15 -9.20 4.87 0.60
N VAL A 16 -9.58 5.91 -0.14
CA VAL A 16 -9.50 7.31 0.28
C VAL A 16 -10.88 7.94 0.17
N CYS A 17 -11.29 8.67 1.21
CA CYS A 17 -12.53 9.43 1.25
C CYS A 17 -12.22 10.88 1.63
N VAL A 18 -12.63 11.82 0.78
CA VAL A 18 -12.55 13.27 1.01
C VAL A 18 -13.97 13.80 1.21
N LEU A 19 -14.21 14.48 2.33
CA LEU A 19 -15.49 15.13 2.63
C LEU A 19 -15.39 16.62 2.33
N GLN A 20 -16.25 17.13 1.45
CA GLN A 20 -16.34 18.55 1.10
C GLN A 20 -17.82 18.98 1.11
N ASN A 21 -18.17 19.96 1.94
CA ASN A 21 -19.53 20.52 2.02
C ASN A 21 -20.64 19.45 2.19
N GLY A 22 -20.39 18.43 3.01
CA GLY A 22 -21.32 17.30 3.22
C GLY A 22 -21.34 16.25 2.12
N THR A 23 -20.60 16.45 1.02
CA THR A 23 -20.44 15.48 -0.07
C THR A 23 -19.16 14.66 0.12
N ALA A 24 -19.26 13.33 -0.04
CA ALA A 24 -18.13 12.42 0.09
C ALA A 24 -17.62 11.96 -1.29
N HIS A 25 -16.39 12.34 -1.60
CA HIS A 25 -15.65 11.91 -2.79
C HIS A 25 -14.74 10.75 -2.44
N ARG A 26 -14.92 9.61 -3.09
CA ARG A 26 -14.24 8.35 -2.73
C ARG A 26 -13.51 7.76 -3.93
N PHE A 27 -12.35 7.20 -3.67
CA PHE A 27 -11.67 6.37 -4.65
C PHE A 27 -10.85 5.28 -3.96
N VAL A 28 -10.51 4.23 -4.72
CA VAL A 28 -9.59 3.18 -4.30
C VAL A 28 -8.42 3.17 -5.26
N GLU A 29 -7.21 3.26 -4.72
CA GLU A 29 -5.97 3.01 -5.46
C GLU A 29 -5.53 1.56 -5.26
N THR A 30 -5.12 0.90 -6.34
CA THR A 30 -4.74 -0.52 -6.33
C THR A 30 -3.34 -0.66 -6.88
N THR A 31 -2.49 -1.38 -6.17
CA THR A 31 -1.11 -1.62 -6.60
C THR A 31 -0.77 -3.09 -6.45
N LYS A 32 -0.18 -3.66 -7.50
CA LYS A 32 0.35 -5.01 -7.49
C LYS A 32 1.76 -5.00 -6.93
N VAL A 33 2.05 -5.92 -6.03
CA VAL A 33 3.36 -6.10 -5.42
C VAL A 33 3.79 -7.54 -5.61
N PHE A 34 5.02 -7.77 -6.08
CA PHE A 34 5.59 -9.10 -6.22
C PHE A 34 6.65 -9.33 -5.15
N PHE A 35 6.51 -10.43 -4.42
CA PHE A 35 7.51 -10.89 -3.48
C PHE A 35 8.49 -11.85 -4.15
N ALA A 36 9.77 -11.75 -3.76
CA ALA A 36 10.77 -12.77 -4.03
C ALA A 36 10.34 -14.14 -3.45
N THR A 37 11.04 -15.20 -3.87
CA THR A 37 11.03 -16.45 -3.11
C THR A 37 11.62 -16.18 -1.73
N LEU A 38 10.92 -16.65 -0.69
CA LEU A 38 11.37 -16.51 0.70
C LEU A 38 11.56 -17.91 1.30
N THR A 39 12.70 -18.11 1.94
CA THR A 39 12.91 -19.29 2.80
C THR A 39 12.16 -19.11 4.12
N ASP A 40 11.96 -20.21 4.84
CA ASP A 40 11.36 -20.12 6.17
C ASP A 40 12.29 -19.38 7.16
N ASP A 41 13.62 -19.54 7.04
CA ASP A 41 14.59 -18.81 7.86
C ASP A 41 14.52 -17.29 7.65
N GLU A 42 14.33 -16.82 6.40
CA GLU A 42 14.15 -15.40 6.12
C GLU A 42 12.85 -14.84 6.70
N ILE A 43 11.79 -15.66 6.68
CA ILE A 43 10.50 -15.32 7.29
C ILE A 43 10.67 -15.22 8.80
N ASP A 44 11.29 -16.21 9.44
CA ASP A 44 11.48 -16.24 10.89
C ASP A 44 12.38 -15.09 11.36
N ALA A 45 13.45 -14.80 10.62
CA ALA A 45 14.32 -13.65 10.88
C ALA A 45 13.56 -12.32 10.79
N TYR A 46 12.64 -12.18 9.82
CA TYR A 46 11.80 -10.99 9.72
C TYR A 46 10.78 -10.90 10.86
N LEU A 47 10.13 -12.01 11.21
CA LEU A 47 9.18 -12.06 12.33
C LEU A 47 9.85 -11.68 13.67
N ALA A 48 11.12 -12.04 13.86
CA ALA A 48 11.91 -11.68 15.03
C ALA A 48 12.16 -10.17 15.18
N THR A 49 12.02 -9.38 14.10
CA THR A 49 12.14 -7.91 14.17
C THR A 49 10.94 -7.23 14.85
N GLY A 50 9.80 -7.92 14.94
CA GLY A 50 8.56 -7.34 15.45
C GLY A 50 7.75 -6.51 14.43
N GLU A 51 8.34 -6.13 13.29
CA GLU A 51 7.67 -5.25 12.31
C GLU A 51 6.44 -5.86 11.63
N ALA A 52 6.28 -7.17 11.69
CA ALA A 52 5.17 -7.86 11.03
C ALA A 52 3.83 -7.66 11.75
N TYR A 53 3.85 -7.38 13.06
CA TYR A 53 2.67 -7.56 13.92
C TYR A 53 1.68 -6.40 13.91
N ASP A 54 2.08 -5.23 13.43
CA ASP A 54 1.22 -4.04 13.30
C ASP A 54 0.81 -3.74 11.85
N LYS A 55 1.15 -4.64 10.89
CA LYS A 55 0.90 -4.43 9.46
C LYS A 55 -0.04 -5.48 8.88
N ALA A 56 -1.06 -5.00 8.16
CA ALA A 56 -1.90 -5.87 7.35
C ALA A 56 -1.05 -6.65 6.33
N GLY A 57 -1.33 -7.94 6.16
CA GLY A 57 -0.49 -8.84 5.34
C GLY A 57 0.80 -9.29 6.00
N GLY A 58 1.14 -8.75 7.18
CA GLY A 58 2.30 -9.13 7.97
C GLY A 58 3.63 -8.64 7.38
N TYR A 59 3.64 -7.52 6.66
CA TYR A 59 4.87 -6.88 6.21
C TYR A 59 4.71 -5.36 6.03
N GLY A 60 5.81 -4.62 6.15
CA GLY A 60 5.88 -3.20 5.81
C GLY A 60 6.92 -2.94 4.72
N ILE A 61 6.52 -2.26 3.63
CA ILE A 61 7.42 -1.99 2.49
C ILE A 61 8.57 -1.03 2.82
N GLN A 62 8.47 -0.25 3.90
CA GLN A 62 9.48 0.72 4.34
C GLN A 62 10.53 0.14 5.30
N GLY A 63 10.32 -1.09 5.79
CA GLY A 63 11.14 -1.70 6.85
C GLY A 63 11.98 -2.88 6.36
N ALA A 64 12.26 -3.81 7.26
CA ALA A 64 13.10 -4.99 6.99
C ALA A 64 12.54 -5.89 5.88
N ALA A 65 11.23 -5.83 5.60
CA ALA A 65 10.59 -6.55 4.50
C ALA A 65 10.77 -5.90 3.11
N ALA A 66 11.33 -4.68 3.02
CA ALA A 66 11.56 -4.00 1.74
C ALA A 66 12.36 -4.87 0.76
N LYS A 67 13.35 -5.62 1.28
CA LYS A 67 14.19 -6.55 0.50
C LYS A 67 13.42 -7.72 -0.13
N PHE A 68 12.22 -8.02 0.36
CA PHE A 68 11.37 -9.09 -0.19
C PHE A 68 10.56 -8.63 -1.40
N VAL A 69 10.35 -7.31 -1.59
CA VAL A 69 9.60 -6.76 -2.72
C VAL A 69 10.54 -6.58 -3.91
N THR A 70 10.31 -7.32 -4.99
CA THR A 70 11.15 -7.21 -6.21
C THR A 70 10.48 -6.40 -7.32
N HIS A 71 9.16 -6.35 -7.34
CA HIS A 71 8.42 -5.58 -8.34
C HIS A 71 7.20 -4.90 -7.74
N ILE A 72 6.89 -3.71 -8.26
CA ILE A 72 5.69 -2.95 -7.96
C ILE A 72 5.11 -2.50 -9.30
N ASP A 73 3.83 -2.77 -9.49
CA ASP A 73 3.05 -2.36 -10.67
C ASP A 73 1.86 -1.53 -10.15
N GLY A 74 2.05 -0.20 -10.16
CA GLY A 74 1.15 0.78 -9.58
C GLY A 74 1.89 1.86 -8.77
N CYS A 75 1.26 2.34 -7.69
CA CYS A 75 1.72 3.47 -6.90
C CYS A 75 2.45 3.02 -5.62
N PHE A 76 3.73 3.34 -5.47
CA PHE A 76 4.48 3.05 -4.24
C PHE A 76 3.84 3.69 -2.99
N PHE A 77 3.40 4.95 -3.08
CA PHE A 77 2.74 5.62 -1.96
C PHE A 77 1.38 5.01 -1.59
N ASN A 78 0.69 4.38 -2.54
CA ASN A 78 -0.48 3.55 -2.23
C ASN A 78 -0.10 2.36 -1.35
N VAL A 79 1.04 1.69 -1.62
CA VAL A 79 1.52 0.59 -0.78
C VAL A 79 1.95 1.08 0.61
N MET A 80 2.46 2.32 0.70
CA MET A 80 2.71 2.97 2.00
C MET A 80 1.43 3.32 2.78
N GLY A 81 0.27 3.38 2.11
CA GLY A 81 -1.03 3.64 2.74
C GLY A 81 -1.68 4.97 2.36
N LEU A 82 -1.11 5.78 1.46
CA LEU A 82 -1.78 6.97 0.92
C LEU A 82 -1.34 7.26 -0.52
N PRO A 83 -2.22 7.15 -1.52
CA PRO A 83 -1.91 7.43 -2.92
C PRO A 83 -1.81 8.95 -3.21
N VAL A 84 -0.72 9.57 -2.75
CA VAL A 84 -0.54 11.04 -2.69
C VAL A 84 -0.83 11.73 -4.03
N ALA A 85 -0.27 11.24 -5.15
CA ALA A 85 -0.46 11.86 -6.45
C ALA A 85 -1.93 11.88 -6.89
N ARG A 86 -2.66 10.77 -6.67
CA ARG A 86 -4.08 10.68 -6.99
C ARG A 86 -4.94 11.51 -6.06
N LEU A 87 -4.62 11.52 -4.76
CA LEU A 87 -5.27 12.40 -3.79
C LEU A 87 -5.09 13.87 -4.17
N TYR A 88 -3.88 14.29 -4.52
CA TYR A 88 -3.62 15.66 -4.95
C TYR A 88 -4.43 16.06 -6.19
N ALA A 89 -4.50 15.19 -7.21
CA ALA A 89 -5.33 15.41 -8.39
C ALA A 89 -6.81 15.55 -8.03
N GLN A 90 -7.31 14.71 -7.11
CA GLN A 90 -8.68 14.81 -6.60
C GLN A 90 -8.93 16.13 -5.87
N LEU A 91 -8.04 16.54 -4.96
CA LEU A 91 -8.18 17.79 -4.20
C LEU A 91 -8.21 19.01 -5.13
N ARG A 92 -7.30 19.07 -6.10
CA ARG A 92 -7.29 20.13 -7.10
C ARG A 92 -8.59 20.21 -7.91
N ALA A 93 -9.15 19.07 -8.30
CA ALA A 93 -10.41 19.04 -9.03
C ALA A 93 -11.58 19.58 -8.19
N LEU A 94 -11.57 19.28 -6.89
CA LEU A 94 -12.58 19.76 -5.93
C LEU A 94 -12.45 21.24 -5.60
N GLU A 95 -11.23 21.78 -5.55
CA GLU A 95 -11.00 23.22 -5.41
C GLU A 95 -11.56 23.99 -6.61
N LEU A 96 -11.28 23.52 -7.83
CA LEU A 96 -11.82 24.12 -9.06
C LEU A 96 -13.36 24.07 -9.12
N ALA A 97 -13.96 22.99 -8.63
CA ALA A 97 -15.41 22.83 -8.60
C ALA A 97 -16.11 23.72 -7.55
N GLY A 98 -15.40 24.16 -6.50
CA GLY A 98 -15.93 25.04 -5.46
C GLY A 98 -15.77 26.54 -5.72
N GLN A 99 -15.10 26.92 -6.81
CA GLN A 99 -14.92 28.33 -7.23
C GLN A 99 -15.94 28.77 -8.30
N VAL A 100 -16.90 27.92 -8.66
CA VAL A 100 -17.97 28.17 -9.63
C VAL A 100 -19.30 28.40 -8.93
#